data_AF-A0A359MRF2-F1
#
_entry.id   AF-A0A359MRF2-F1
#
_cell.length_a   1.000
_cell.length_b   1.000
_cell.length_c   1.000
_cell.angle_alpha   90.00
_cell.angle_beta   90.00
_cell.angle_gamma   90.00
#
_symmetry.space_group_name_H-M   'P 1'
#
loop_
_entity.id
_entity.type
_entity.pdbx_description
1 polymer ?
#
loop_
_entity_poly.entity_id
_entity_poly.type
_entity_poly.pdbx_seq_one_letter_code
_entity_poly.pdbx_strand_id
1 'polypeptide(L)'
;KEIPAAVLRTAREGFKSNYSLGGEVSLYFLSDQEISIVNTIISQFEFGLAGIDFIIGDDGELIFNEIEDVVGSRMLYRCSDINIVERYLRFILEQL
;
A
#
# COMPACT_ATOMS: atom_id res chain seq x y z
N LYS A 1 -0.97 -10.66 10.25
CA LYS A 1 -0.97 -9.38 9.47
C LYS A 1 -1.19 -9.76 8.01
N GLU A 2 -2.04 -9.02 7.29
CA GLU A 2 -2.44 -9.31 5.90
C GLU A 2 -2.00 -8.15 4.99
N ILE A 3 -1.65 -8.44 3.74
CA ILE A 3 -1.45 -7.44 2.68
C ILE A 3 -2.65 -7.57 1.72
N PRO A 4 -3.72 -6.75 1.89
CA PRO A 4 -4.93 -6.92 1.10
C PRO A 4 -4.76 -6.52 -0.37
N ALA A 5 -3.85 -5.58 -0.65
CA ALA A 5 -3.50 -5.13 -1.99
C ALA A 5 -2.27 -4.19 -1.95
N ALA A 6 -1.66 -4.00 -3.11
CA ALA A 6 -0.74 -2.90 -3.39
C ALA A 6 -1.22 -2.13 -4.64
N VAL A 7 -0.90 -0.84 -4.70
CA VAL A 7 -1.23 0.03 -5.84
C VAL A 7 0.03 0.71 -6.35
N LEU A 8 0.19 0.76 -7.67
CA LEU A 8 1.26 1.49 -8.33
C LEU A 8 0.76 2.87 -8.73
N ARG A 9 1.55 3.91 -8.44
CA ARG A 9 1.30 5.29 -8.85
C ARG A 9 2.40 5.74 -9.81
N THR A 10 2.03 6.06 -11.04
CA THR A 10 2.97 6.54 -12.06
C THR A 10 2.71 8.01 -12.37
N ALA A 11 3.72 8.86 -12.20
CA ALA A 11 3.66 10.25 -12.65
C ALA A 11 3.69 10.32 -14.17
N ARG A 12 2.87 11.20 -14.78
CA ARG A 12 2.92 11.45 -16.23
C ARG A 12 4.07 12.39 -16.62
N GLU A 13 4.43 13.33 -15.75
CA GLU A 13 5.58 14.23 -15.92
C GLU A 13 6.24 14.49 -14.55
N GLY A 14 7.59 14.44 -14.50
CA GLY A 14 8.39 14.69 -13.30
C GLY A 14 8.43 13.52 -12.30
N PHE A 15 9.10 13.72 -11.15
CA PHE A 15 9.28 12.70 -10.11
C PHE A 15 8.12 12.63 -9.09
N LYS A 16 7.23 13.64 -9.08
CA LYS A 16 6.18 13.77 -8.07
C LYS A 16 4.91 13.07 -8.52
N SER A 17 4.67 11.86 -8.03
CA SER A 17 3.45 11.07 -8.28
C SER A 17 2.22 11.52 -7.48
N ASN A 18 2.03 12.83 -7.32
CA ASN A 18 0.84 13.37 -6.65
C ASN A 18 -0.37 13.21 -7.58
N TYR A 19 -1.31 12.36 -7.18
CA TYR A 19 -2.53 12.03 -7.91
C TYR A 19 -3.38 13.25 -8.33
N SER A 20 -3.30 14.36 -7.60
CA SER A 20 -3.94 15.63 -7.95
C SER A 20 -3.51 16.20 -9.31
N LEU A 21 -2.43 15.68 -9.90
CA LEU A 21 -1.82 16.13 -11.16
C LEU A 21 -2.07 15.17 -12.34
N GLY A 22 -2.92 14.15 -12.20
CA GLY A 22 -3.29 13.26 -13.30
C GLY A 22 -2.39 12.03 -13.49
N GLY A 23 -1.71 11.60 -12.42
CA GLY A 23 -0.96 10.33 -12.41
C GLY A 23 -1.86 9.11 -12.60
N GLU A 24 -1.31 8.06 -13.20
CA GLU A 24 -2.00 6.79 -13.40
C GLU A 24 -1.89 5.91 -12.16
N VAL A 25 -2.97 5.20 -11.86
CA VAL A 25 -3.04 4.28 -10.73
C VAL A 25 -3.52 2.93 -11.23
N SER A 26 -2.80 1.88 -10.88
CA SER A 26 -3.16 0.50 -11.18
C SER A 26 -2.94 -0.40 -9.97
N LEU A 27 -3.55 -1.57 -9.97
CA LEU A 27 -3.16 -2.63 -9.04
C LEU A 27 -1.70 -3.02 -9.30
N TYR A 28 -0.99 -3.28 -8.21
CA TYR A 28 0.37 -3.80 -8.24
C TYR A 28 0.38 -5.16 -7.56
N PHE A 29 0.92 -6.16 -8.26
CA PHE A 29 1.05 -7.51 -7.76
C PHE A 29 2.49 -7.70 -7.28
N LEU A 30 2.66 -7.74 -5.97
CA LEU A 30 3.96 -7.97 -5.34
C LEU A 30 4.47 -9.37 -5.70
N SER A 31 5.74 -9.47 -6.01
CA SER A 31 6.48 -10.73 -6.08
C SER A 31 6.69 -11.33 -4.68
N ASP A 32 7.05 -12.62 -4.62
CA ASP A 32 7.33 -13.30 -3.34
C ASP A 32 8.45 -12.59 -2.54
N GLN A 33 9.44 -12.03 -3.25
CA GLN A 33 10.53 -11.27 -2.64
C GLN A 33 10.01 -9.97 -2.00
N GLU A 34 9.17 -9.23 -2.71
CA GLU A 34 8.58 -7.99 -2.20
C GLU A 34 7.62 -8.24 -1.03
N ILE A 35 6.82 -9.31 -1.11
CA ILE A 35 5.97 -9.77 0.00
C ILE A 35 6.85 -10.08 1.23
N SER A 36 8.00 -10.72 1.05
CA SER A 36 8.94 -11.00 2.14
C SER A 36 9.49 -9.73 2.78
N ILE A 37 9.84 -8.72 1.98
CA ILE A 37 10.30 -7.40 2.44
C ILE A 37 9.20 -6.72 3.26
N VAL A 38 7.98 -6.63 2.72
CA VAL A 38 6.83 -6.03 3.41
C VAL A 38 6.56 -6.77 4.73
N ASN A 39 6.53 -8.10 4.72
CA ASN A 39 6.33 -8.90 5.92
C ASN A 39 7.42 -8.66 6.98
N THR A 40 8.67 -8.50 6.56
CA THR A 40 9.78 -8.16 7.46
C THR A 40 9.51 -6.81 8.14
N ILE A 41 9.11 -5.79 7.39
CA ILE A 41 8.81 -4.46 7.92
C ILE A 41 7.62 -4.50 8.89
N ILE A 42 6.47 -5.04 8.47
CA ILE A 42 5.26 -5.04 9.31
C ILE A 42 5.40 -5.91 10.57
N SER A 43 6.34 -6.87 10.58
CA SER A 43 6.61 -7.67 11.77
C SER A 43 7.17 -6.84 12.94
N GLN A 44 7.75 -5.67 12.65
CA GLN A 44 8.40 -4.80 13.66
C GLN A 44 7.44 -3.83 14.35
N PHE A 45 6.20 -3.69 13.86
CA PHE A 45 5.24 -2.70 14.36
C PHE A 45 3.89 -3.34 14.65
N GLU A 46 3.20 -2.87 15.70
CA GLU A 46 1.82 -3.25 15.97
C GLU A 46 0.88 -2.15 15.48
N PHE A 47 0.06 -2.47 14.48
CA PHE A 47 -0.97 -1.59 13.93
C PHE A 47 -2.17 -2.40 13.47
N GLY A 48 -3.35 -1.79 13.49
CA GLY A 48 -4.58 -2.41 12.98
C GLY A 48 -4.75 -2.23 11.46
N LEU A 49 -4.44 -1.04 10.95
CA LEU A 49 -4.46 -0.71 9.52
C LEU A 49 -3.38 0.34 9.25
N ALA A 50 -2.49 0.06 8.30
CA ALA A 50 -1.41 0.95 7.92
C ALA A 50 -1.19 0.93 6.40
N GLY A 51 -0.66 2.03 5.89
CA GLY A 51 -0.16 2.17 4.53
C GLY A 51 1.36 2.13 4.53
N ILE A 52 1.95 1.49 3.52
CA ILE A 52 3.40 1.44 3.36
C ILE A 52 3.73 1.84 1.94
N ASP A 53 4.49 2.91 1.83
CA ASP A 53 4.88 3.50 0.56
C ASP A 53 6.32 3.13 0.22
N PHE A 54 6.51 2.68 -1.01
CA PHE A 54 7.81 2.39 -1.59
C PHE A 54 8.02 3.23 -2.86
N ILE A 55 9.27 3.55 -3.12
CA ILE A 55 9.75 4.01 -4.42
C ILE A 55 10.36 2.79 -5.12
N ILE A 56 9.99 2.57 -6.38
CA ILE A 56 10.63 1.53 -7.20
C ILE A 56 11.94 2.12 -7.74
N GLY A 57 13.06 1.53 -7.36
CA GLY A 57 14.39 1.91 -7.82
C GLY A 57 14.66 1.50 -9.27
N ASP A 58 15.81 1.93 -9.79
CA ASP A 58 16.19 1.70 -11.20
C ASP A 58 16.39 0.21 -11.52
N ASP A 59 16.76 -0.61 -10.51
CA ASP A 59 16.93 -2.06 -10.63
C ASP A 59 15.64 -2.82 -10.25
N GLY A 60 14.53 -2.11 -10.06
CA GLY A 60 13.23 -2.67 -9.68
C GLY A 60 13.10 -3.00 -8.19
N GLU A 61 14.05 -2.58 -7.36
CA GLU A 61 14.01 -2.80 -5.93
C GLU A 61 13.01 -1.88 -5.22
N LEU A 62 12.38 -2.38 -4.16
CA LEU A 62 11.55 -1.55 -3.30
C LEU A 62 12.41 -0.75 -2.32
N ILE A 63 12.43 0.56 -2.51
CA ILE A 63 13.07 1.51 -1.61
C ILE A 63 12.01 2.03 -0.65
N PHE A 64 12.16 1.71 0.63
CA PHE A 64 11.25 2.15 1.68
C PHE A 64 11.19 3.68 1.75
N ASN A 65 9.98 4.25 1.68
CA ASN A 65 9.76 5.69 1.79
C ASN A 65 9.12 6.05 3.13
N GLU A 66 7.91 5.56 3.40
CA GLU A 66 7.19 5.88 4.63
C GLU A 66 6.19 4.78 5.02
N ILE A 67 5.78 4.82 6.29
CA ILE A 67 4.63 4.08 6.84
C ILE A 67 3.73 5.13 7.48
N GLU A 68 2.44 5.06 7.17
CA GLU A 68 1.42 5.90 7.80
C GLU A 68 0.39 5.04 8.54
N ASP A 69 0.07 5.45 9.77
CA ASP A 69 -1.14 5.03 10.45
C ASP A 69 -2.32 5.86 9.92
N VAL A 70 -3.51 5.24 9.82
CA VAL A 70 -4.70 5.90 9.24
C VAL A 70 -4.54 6.24 7.74
N VAL A 71 -4.04 5.27 6.97
CA VAL A 71 -3.84 5.37 5.51
C VAL A 71 -5.10 5.73 4.73
N GLY A 72 -4.93 6.60 3.73
CA GLY A 72 -5.97 6.92 2.77
C GLY A 72 -6.14 5.81 1.71
N SER A 73 -7.33 5.21 1.60
CA SER A 73 -7.59 4.10 0.66
C SER A 73 -8.22 4.51 -0.69
N ARG A 74 -8.25 5.81 -1.00
CA ARG A 74 -8.90 6.32 -2.23
C ARG A 74 -8.36 5.68 -3.51
N MET A 75 -7.05 5.45 -3.59
CA MET A 75 -6.43 4.82 -4.78
C MET A 75 -6.81 3.35 -4.91
N LEU A 76 -6.83 2.64 -3.79
CA LEU A 76 -7.24 1.23 -3.75
C LEU A 76 -8.67 1.05 -4.29
N TYR A 77 -9.61 1.90 -3.86
CA TYR A 77 -11.00 1.87 -4.34
C TYR A 77 -11.17 2.24 -5.81
N ARG A 78 -10.20 2.94 -6.40
CA ARG A 78 -10.23 3.27 -7.83
C ARG A 78 -9.80 2.10 -8.70
N CYS A 79 -9.03 1.17 -8.15
CA CYS A 79 -8.42 0.07 -8.87
C CYS A 79 -8.98 -1.30 -8.45
N SER A 80 -9.83 -1.35 -7.43
CA SER A 80 -10.40 -2.59 -6.91
C SER A 80 -11.72 -2.36 -6.17
N ASP A 81 -12.51 -3.43 -6.06
CA ASP A 81 -13.71 -3.49 -5.21
C ASP A 81 -13.40 -3.95 -3.77
N ILE A 82 -12.13 -3.89 -3.35
CA ILE A 82 -11.71 -4.35 -2.02
C ILE A 82 -12.30 -3.41 -0.96
N ASN A 83 -13.19 -3.94 -0.13
CA ASN A 83 -13.77 -3.22 0.99
C ASN A 83 -12.85 -3.21 2.21
N ILE A 84 -11.84 -2.32 2.22
CA ILE A 84 -10.87 -2.24 3.32
C ILE A 84 -11.53 -1.83 4.65
N VAL A 85 -12.59 -1.02 4.61
CA VAL A 85 -13.36 -0.61 5.80
C VAL A 85 -14.03 -1.81 6.45
N GLU A 86 -14.71 -2.66 5.68
CA GLU A 86 -15.32 -3.88 6.23
C GLU A 86 -14.27 -4.80 6.84
N ARG A 87 -13.15 -5.04 6.14
CA ARG A 87 -12.05 -5.88 6.65
C ARG A 87 -11.49 -5.34 7.97
N TYR A 88 -11.28 -4.04 8.05
CA TYR A 88 -10.75 -3.42 9.26
C TYR A 88 -11.75 -3.47 10.42
N LEU A 89 -13.04 -3.23 10.16
CA LEU A 89 -14.08 -3.37 11.18
C LEU A 89 -14.21 -4.81 11.71
N ARG A 90 -14.11 -5.81 10.83
CA ARG A 90 -14.08 -7.23 11.23
C ARG A 90 -12.88 -7.52 12.13
N PHE A 91 -11.69 -7.05 11.74
CA PHE A 91 -10.49 -7.16 12.57
C PHE A 91 -10.69 -6.54 13.96
N ILE A 92 -11.26 -5.34 14.05
CA ILE A 92 -11.55 -4.70 15.34
C ILE A 92 -12.52 -5.55 16.17
N LEU A 93 -13.58 -6.07 15.55
CA LEU A 93 -14.58 -6.91 16.25
C LEU A 93 -13.98 -8.21 16.80
N GLU A 94 -13.00 -8.80 16.12
CA GLU A 94 -12.29 -10.00 16.58
C GLU A 94 -11.32 -9.72 17.75
N GLN A 95 -11.00 -8.46 18.01
CA GLN A 95 -10.14 -8.04 19.11
C GLN A 95 -10.91 -7.58 20.37
N LEU A 96 -12.24 -7.53 20.31
CA LEU A 96 -13.12 -7.22 21.44
C LEU A 96 -13.50 -8.48 22.22
#